data_AF-A0AAV0WUM3-F1
#
_entry.id   AF-A0AAV0WUM3-F1
#
_cell.length_a   1.000
_cell.length_b   1.000
_cell.length_c   1.000
_cell.angle_alpha   90.00
_cell.angle_beta   90.00
_cell.angle_gamma   90.00
#
_symmetry.space_group_name_H-M   'P 1'
#
loop_
_entity.id
_entity.type
_entity.pdbx_description
1 polymer ?
#
loop_
_entity_poly.entity_id
_entity_poly.type
_entity_poly.pdbx_seq_one_letter_code
_entity_poly.pdbx_strand_id
1 'polypeptide(L)'
;MSGTYSGLQKRINDIVPNAMYVHCCAHNLNLVVCDAAKSSDKAMRFFETVQFVFNFFGGSAPRWALLALGEDNSTAVRKKVLKKVCATRREARHNAVFALKERFVDVLKTLTVISLTSKKNEEIVQSKYLQKKIENIEFILLLCVWENILRSVQPVSKCLQSNDINIQNACNLLKQTIGTLENLREKLLSVTLFSTDPCRNRNLSKCT
;
A
#
# COMPACT_ATOMS: atom_id res chain seq x y z
N MET A 1 4.21 4.63 -24.93
CA MET A 1 3.11 3.78 -25.42
C MET A 1 3.55 3.13 -26.73
N SER A 2 3.75 1.81 -26.72
CA SER A 2 4.30 1.01 -27.84
C SER A 2 3.23 0.47 -28.80
N GLY A 3 2.09 1.17 -28.90
CA GLY A 3 0.97 0.70 -29.74
C GLY A 3 1.36 0.67 -31.22
N THR A 4 1.10 -0.47 -31.87
CA THR A 4 1.50 -0.77 -33.26
C THR A 4 0.73 0.03 -34.30
N TYR A 5 -0.54 0.36 -34.04
CA TYR A 5 -1.42 1.02 -35.02
C TYR A 5 -1.53 2.54 -34.81
N SER A 6 -1.62 2.99 -33.55
CA SER A 6 -1.86 4.40 -33.23
C SER A 6 -1.08 4.89 -32.01
N GLY A 7 -0.14 4.08 -31.50
CA GLY A 7 0.69 4.42 -30.35
C GLY A 7 1.69 5.52 -30.65
N LEU A 8 2.17 6.18 -29.60
CA LEU A 8 3.19 7.23 -29.71
C LEU A 8 4.44 6.75 -30.45
N GLN A 9 4.88 5.51 -30.19
CA GLN A 9 5.98 4.90 -30.93
C GLN A 9 5.74 4.89 -32.43
N LYS A 10 4.57 4.39 -32.87
CA LYS A 10 4.21 4.32 -34.29
C LYS A 10 4.21 5.69 -34.94
N ARG A 11 3.57 6.69 -34.30
CA ARG A 11 3.52 8.07 -34.80
C ARG A 11 4.92 8.71 -34.95
N ILE A 12 5.82 8.47 -34.00
CA ILE A 12 7.21 8.97 -34.09
C ILE A 12 7.96 8.25 -35.20
N ASN A 13 7.80 6.93 -35.30
CA ASN A 13 8.47 6.11 -36.31
C ASN A 13 8.01 6.43 -37.75
N ASP A 14 6.75 6.82 -37.92
CA ASP A 14 6.22 7.25 -39.23
C ASP A 14 6.84 8.57 -39.71
N ILE A 15 7.33 9.42 -38.79
CA ILE A 15 8.02 10.68 -39.10
C ILE A 15 9.54 10.46 -39.19
N VAL A 16 10.10 9.65 -38.28
CA VAL A 16 11.53 9.35 -38.17
C VAL A 16 11.73 7.84 -38.08
N PRO A 17 11.87 7.12 -39.22
CA PRO A 17 11.94 5.65 -39.26
C PRO A 17 13.15 5.04 -38.54
N ASN A 18 14.19 5.83 -38.32
CA ASN A 18 15.42 5.40 -37.66
C ASN A 18 15.39 5.70 -36.14
N ALA A 19 14.29 6.24 -35.61
CA ALA A 19 14.19 6.56 -34.19
C ALA A 19 14.13 5.27 -33.35
N MET A 20 15.11 5.11 -32.44
CA MET A 20 15.11 3.99 -31.52
C MET A 20 14.01 4.15 -30.47
N TYR A 21 13.21 3.10 -30.28
CA TYR A 21 12.21 3.05 -29.22
C TYR A 21 12.77 2.38 -27.97
N VAL A 22 12.66 3.06 -26.83
CA VAL A 22 13.00 2.52 -25.51
C VAL A 22 11.80 2.68 -24.58
N HIS A 23 11.49 1.64 -23.81
CA HIS A 23 10.43 1.71 -22.81
C HIS A 23 10.83 2.61 -21.64
N CYS A 24 9.87 3.37 -21.12
CA CYS A 24 10.10 4.21 -19.95
C CYS A 24 10.32 3.34 -18.71
N CYS A 25 11.51 3.44 -18.09
CA CYS A 25 11.86 2.69 -16.89
C CYS A 25 10.89 2.95 -15.71
N ALA A 26 10.47 4.21 -15.52
CA ALA A 26 9.49 4.55 -14.49
C ALA A 26 8.13 3.86 -14.73
N HIS A 27 7.72 3.74 -16.00
CA HIS A 27 6.50 3.04 -16.37
C HIS A 27 6.63 1.53 -16.11
N ASN A 28 7.73 0.91 -16.52
CA ASN A 28 7.99 -0.50 -16.28
C ASN A 28 8.00 -0.84 -14.80
N LEU A 29 8.65 0.00 -13.97
CA LEU A 29 8.64 -0.16 -12.53
C LEU A 29 7.22 -0.06 -11.95
N ASN A 30 6.39 0.85 -12.45
CA ASN A 30 4.99 0.95 -12.05
C ASN A 30 4.20 -0.32 -12.42
N LEU A 31 4.42 -0.88 -13.60
CA LEU A 31 3.77 -2.13 -14.03
C LEU A 31 4.12 -3.30 -13.11
N VAL A 32 5.41 -3.50 -12.81
CA VAL A 32 5.85 -4.56 -11.88
C VAL A 32 5.15 -4.46 -10.53
N VAL A 33 5.03 -3.26 -9.97
CA VAL A 33 4.32 -3.05 -8.70
C VAL A 33 2.80 -3.25 -8.83
N CYS A 34 2.21 -2.91 -9.99
CA CYS A 34 0.80 -3.22 -10.27
C CYS A 34 0.53 -4.71 -10.34
N ASP A 35 1.40 -5.45 -11.01
CA ASP A 35 1.27 -6.90 -11.16
C ASP A 35 1.50 -7.60 -9.82
N ALA A 36 2.50 -7.16 -9.05
CA ALA A 36 2.71 -7.64 -7.68
C ALA A 36 1.50 -7.39 -6.78
N ALA A 37 0.82 -6.24 -6.90
CA ALA A 37 -0.38 -5.93 -6.13
C ALA A 37 -1.60 -6.81 -6.50
N LYS A 38 -1.53 -7.49 -7.64
CA LYS A 38 -2.56 -8.41 -8.18
C LYS A 38 -2.10 -9.87 -8.18
N SER A 39 -0.93 -10.17 -7.63
CA SER A 39 -0.32 -11.49 -7.72
C SER A 39 -1.04 -12.57 -6.90
N SER A 40 -1.90 -12.16 -5.96
CA SER A 40 -2.69 -13.07 -5.13
C SER A 40 -4.00 -12.45 -4.68
N ASP A 41 -4.99 -13.29 -4.39
CA ASP A 41 -6.27 -12.86 -3.82
C ASP A 41 -6.08 -12.08 -2.51
N LYS A 42 -5.09 -12.46 -1.70
CA LYS A 42 -4.76 -11.78 -0.46
C LYS A 42 -4.30 -10.34 -0.71
N ALA A 43 -3.40 -10.15 -1.66
CA ALA A 43 -2.93 -8.81 -2.04
C ALA A 43 -4.06 -7.95 -2.63
N MET A 44 -4.88 -8.52 -3.51
CA MET A 44 -6.03 -7.81 -4.10
C MET A 44 -7.02 -7.37 -3.02
N ARG A 45 -7.48 -8.30 -2.17
CA ARG A 45 -8.41 -8.03 -1.07
C ARG A 45 -7.86 -7.02 -0.06
N PHE A 46 -6.55 -7.04 0.18
CA PHE A 46 -5.88 -6.04 1.00
C PHE A 46 -6.06 -4.64 0.41
N PHE A 47 -5.68 -4.43 -0.87
CA PHE A 47 -5.82 -3.11 -1.50
C PHE A 47 -7.28 -2.67 -1.67
N GLU A 48 -8.20 -3.60 -1.91
CA GLU A 48 -9.65 -3.32 -1.88
C GLU A 48 -10.11 -2.85 -0.51
N THR A 49 -9.63 -3.48 0.57
CA THR A 49 -9.97 -3.07 1.94
C THR A 49 -9.39 -1.68 2.25
N VAL A 50 -8.16 -1.38 1.84
CA VAL A 50 -7.58 -0.02 1.96
C VAL A 50 -8.45 1.02 1.22
N GLN A 51 -8.90 0.69 0.00
CA GLN A 51 -9.79 1.54 -0.77
C GLN A 51 -11.15 1.70 -0.09
N PHE A 52 -11.69 0.64 0.51
CA PHE A 52 -12.98 0.68 1.19
C PHE A 52 -12.93 1.54 2.46
N VAL A 53 -11.84 1.46 3.23
CA VAL A 53 -11.58 2.37 4.36
C VAL A 53 -11.58 3.82 3.87
N PHE A 54 -10.84 4.13 2.81
CA PHE A 54 -10.85 5.48 2.23
C PHE A 54 -12.25 5.93 1.81
N ASN A 55 -13.00 5.09 1.10
CA ASN A 55 -14.34 5.42 0.62
C ASN A 55 -15.33 5.63 1.78
N PHE A 56 -15.23 4.84 2.84
CA PHE A 56 -16.06 4.99 4.02
C PHE A 56 -15.87 6.37 4.64
N PHE A 57 -14.64 6.79 4.94
CA PHE A 57 -14.41 8.11 5.51
C PHE A 57 -14.65 9.24 4.49
N GLY A 58 -14.13 9.11 3.28
CA GLY A 58 -14.21 10.13 2.22
C GLY A 58 -15.61 10.33 1.66
N GLY A 59 -16.52 9.37 1.86
CA GLY A 59 -17.91 9.46 1.44
C GLY A 59 -18.81 10.28 2.38
N SER A 60 -18.28 10.91 3.44
CA SER A 60 -19.05 11.77 4.33
C SER A 60 -18.15 12.82 4.99
N ALA A 61 -18.43 14.10 4.77
CA ALA A 61 -17.68 15.19 5.39
C ALA A 61 -17.64 15.09 6.93
N PRO A 62 -18.74 14.76 7.64
CA PRO A 62 -18.69 14.50 9.09
C PRO A 62 -17.73 13.37 9.49
N ARG A 63 -17.74 12.22 8.79
CA ARG A 63 -16.83 11.10 9.11
C ARG A 63 -15.37 11.48 8.84
N TRP A 64 -15.13 12.20 7.77
CA TRP A 64 -13.80 12.70 7.43
C TRP A 64 -13.27 13.68 8.48
N ALA A 65 -14.11 14.63 8.90
CA ALA A 65 -13.77 15.60 9.94
C ALA A 65 -13.44 14.91 11.26
N LEU A 66 -14.25 13.94 11.68
CA LEU A 66 -14.01 13.17 12.90
C LEU A 66 -12.65 12.44 12.87
N LEU A 67 -12.28 11.85 11.73
CA LEU A 67 -10.97 11.22 11.58
C LEU A 67 -9.81 12.23 11.55
N ALA A 68 -10.01 13.36 10.87
CA ALA A 68 -8.97 14.38 10.61
C ALA A 68 -8.71 15.30 11.82
N LEU A 69 -9.71 15.53 12.67
CA LEU A 69 -9.65 16.45 13.81
C LEU A 69 -9.56 15.70 15.15
N GLY A 70 -10.10 14.48 15.24
CA GLY A 70 -10.25 13.77 16.51
C GLY A 70 -11.41 14.33 17.36
N GLU A 71 -11.59 13.79 18.56
CA GLU A 71 -12.65 14.23 19.49
C GLU A 71 -12.30 15.53 20.23
N ASP A 72 -11.01 15.82 20.42
CA ASP A 72 -10.54 16.89 21.31
C ASP A 72 -10.60 18.31 20.71
N ASN A 73 -11.17 18.51 19.51
CA ASN A 73 -11.22 19.83 18.84
C ASN A 73 -9.88 20.59 18.82
N SER A 74 -8.75 19.90 18.97
CA SER A 74 -7.44 20.55 18.91
C SER A 74 -7.32 21.18 17.52
N THR A 75 -7.08 22.49 17.47
CA THR A 75 -7.03 23.32 16.26
C THR A 75 -6.02 22.85 15.20
N ALA A 76 -5.21 21.85 15.52
CA ALA A 76 -4.29 21.21 14.61
C ALA A 76 -4.95 20.02 13.87
N VAL A 77 -5.33 20.25 12.62
CA VAL A 77 -5.65 19.17 11.67
C VAL A 77 -4.52 18.15 11.69
N ARG A 78 -4.85 16.86 11.83
CA ARG A 78 -3.85 15.78 11.79
C ARG A 78 -3.08 15.84 10.47
N LYS A 79 -1.75 15.98 10.57
CA LYS A 79 -0.85 16.26 9.43
C LYS A 79 -0.93 15.25 8.28
N LYS A 80 -1.37 14.02 8.54
CA LYS A 80 -1.49 12.95 7.54
C LYS A 80 -2.92 12.41 7.50
N VAL A 81 -3.50 12.39 6.30
CA VAL A 81 -4.87 11.98 6.05
C VAL A 81 -4.88 10.81 5.06
N LEU A 82 -5.90 9.95 5.16
CA LEU A 82 -6.10 8.81 4.27
C LEU A 82 -6.08 9.24 2.79
N LYS A 83 -5.62 8.34 1.93
CA LYS A 83 -5.52 8.59 0.48
C LYS A 83 -6.21 7.48 -0.29
N LYS A 84 -6.77 7.85 -1.44
CA LYS A 84 -7.39 6.93 -2.39
C LYS A 84 -6.33 6.01 -2.99
N VAL A 85 -6.63 4.72 -3.11
CA VAL A 85 -5.82 3.79 -3.89
C VAL A 85 -6.11 4.03 -5.37
N CYS A 86 -5.06 4.15 -6.19
CA CYS A 86 -5.22 4.18 -7.64
C CYS A 86 -4.66 2.90 -8.25
N ALA A 87 -5.49 2.18 -9.01
CA ALA A 87 -5.10 0.93 -9.63
C ALA A 87 -3.99 1.08 -10.69
N THR A 88 -3.80 2.27 -11.25
CA THR A 88 -2.80 2.53 -12.30
C THR A 88 -1.59 3.31 -11.82
N ARG A 89 -1.64 3.92 -10.62
CA ARG A 89 -0.57 4.79 -10.10
C ARG A 89 0.00 4.27 -8.78
N ARG A 90 1.23 3.79 -8.84
CA ARG A 90 2.00 3.32 -7.69
C ARG A 90 2.09 4.33 -6.55
N GLU A 91 2.37 5.60 -6.84
CA GLU A 91 2.54 6.63 -5.81
C GLU A 91 1.27 6.79 -4.97
N ALA A 92 0.09 6.69 -5.59
CA ALA A 92 -1.17 6.69 -4.86
C ALA A 92 -1.30 5.48 -3.94
N ARG A 93 -0.84 4.28 -4.36
CA ARG A 93 -0.82 3.10 -3.48
C ARG A 93 0.11 3.29 -2.28
N HIS A 94 1.33 3.77 -2.53
CA HIS A 94 2.29 4.09 -1.46
C HIS A 94 1.66 5.06 -0.46
N ASN A 95 1.12 6.17 -0.95
CA ASN A 95 0.53 7.20 -0.09
C ASN A 95 -0.70 6.68 0.69
N ALA A 96 -1.52 5.81 0.10
CA ALA A 96 -2.68 5.20 0.76
C ALA A 96 -2.27 4.24 1.88
N VAL A 97 -1.36 3.31 1.58
CA VAL A 97 -0.85 2.32 2.54
C VAL A 97 -0.10 3.02 3.68
N PHE A 98 0.77 3.97 3.35
CA PHE A 98 1.52 4.74 4.34
C PHE A 98 0.59 5.57 5.24
N ALA A 99 -0.38 6.29 4.65
CA ALA A 99 -1.34 7.05 5.43
C ALA A 99 -2.19 6.17 6.33
N LEU A 100 -2.63 4.99 5.86
CA LEU A 100 -3.39 4.08 6.69
C LEU A 100 -2.56 3.53 7.86
N LYS A 101 -1.31 3.11 7.61
CA LYS A 101 -0.43 2.60 8.66
C LYS A 101 -0.17 3.64 9.75
N GLU A 102 0.12 4.87 9.36
CA GLU A 102 0.39 5.99 10.27
C GLU A 102 -0.84 6.39 11.09
N ARG A 103 -2.03 6.18 10.54
CA ARG A 103 -3.31 6.59 11.14
C ARG A 103 -4.11 5.39 11.64
N PHE A 104 -3.48 4.22 11.77
CA PHE A 104 -4.17 2.95 12.01
C PHE A 104 -4.99 2.97 13.30
N VAL A 105 -4.38 3.42 14.40
CA VAL A 105 -5.04 3.56 15.71
C VAL A 105 -6.20 4.54 15.63
N ASP A 106 -6.00 5.66 14.93
CA ASP A 106 -7.04 6.68 14.79
C ASP A 106 -8.22 6.18 13.96
N VAL A 107 -7.96 5.43 12.89
CA VAL A 107 -8.99 4.79 12.10
C VAL A 107 -9.82 3.83 12.96
N LEU A 108 -9.18 2.99 13.78
CA LEU A 108 -9.88 2.06 14.68
C LEU A 108 -10.73 2.78 15.72
N LYS A 109 -10.18 3.81 16.36
CA LYS A 109 -10.91 4.66 17.31
C LYS A 109 -12.13 5.29 16.64
N THR A 110 -11.95 5.92 15.49
CA THR A 110 -13.05 6.57 14.79
C THR A 110 -14.12 5.57 14.32
N LEU A 111 -13.74 4.38 13.83
CA LEU A 111 -14.71 3.33 13.49
C LEU A 111 -15.51 2.90 14.73
N THR A 112 -14.85 2.74 15.88
CA THR A 112 -15.50 2.40 17.15
C THR A 112 -16.51 3.47 17.54
N VAL A 113 -16.11 4.75 17.52
CA VAL A 113 -17.00 5.89 17.83
C VAL A 113 -18.23 5.90 16.92
N ILE A 114 -18.05 5.76 15.60
CA ILE A 114 -19.16 5.72 14.64
C ILE A 114 -20.09 4.54 14.93
N SER A 115 -19.53 3.38 15.29
CA SER A 115 -20.31 2.18 15.59
C SER A 115 -21.18 2.28 16.85
N LEU A 116 -20.83 3.19 17.77
CA LEU A 116 -21.53 3.41 19.04
C LEU A 116 -22.47 4.63 19.00
N THR A 117 -22.17 5.62 18.16
CA THR A 117 -22.84 6.94 18.21
C THR A 117 -23.64 7.31 16.96
N SER A 118 -23.44 6.63 15.82
CA SER A 118 -24.22 6.94 14.61
C SER A 118 -25.69 6.61 14.80
N LYS A 119 -26.56 7.42 14.19
CA LYS A 119 -28.01 7.19 14.14
C LYS A 119 -28.44 6.37 12.92
N LYS A 120 -27.53 6.13 11.97
CA LYS A 120 -27.81 5.39 10.74
C LYS A 120 -27.31 3.96 10.87
N ASN A 121 -28.22 3.00 10.80
CA ASN A 121 -27.89 1.59 10.95
C ASN A 121 -26.83 1.11 9.94
N GLU A 122 -26.90 1.59 8.70
CA GLU A 122 -25.90 1.27 7.66
C GLU A 122 -24.48 1.69 8.05
N GLU A 123 -24.30 2.88 8.64
CA GLU A 123 -22.98 3.37 9.09
C GLU A 123 -22.46 2.54 10.27
N ILE A 124 -23.35 2.13 11.18
CA ILE A 124 -23.01 1.25 12.31
C ILE A 124 -22.54 -0.11 11.80
N VAL A 125 -23.28 -0.73 10.88
CA VAL A 125 -22.94 -2.05 10.33
C VAL A 125 -21.63 -1.98 9.54
N GLN A 126 -21.47 -0.98 8.67
CA GLN A 126 -20.27 -0.81 7.87
C GLN A 126 -19.04 -0.52 8.73
N SER A 127 -19.15 0.31 9.77
CA SER A 127 -18.03 0.62 10.67
C SER A 127 -17.54 -0.63 11.40
N LYS A 128 -18.46 -1.43 11.98
CA LYS A 128 -18.12 -2.71 12.64
C LYS A 128 -17.49 -3.71 11.68
N TYR A 129 -18.02 -3.81 10.46
CA TYR A 129 -17.47 -4.69 9.43
C TYR A 129 -16.04 -4.28 9.05
N LEU A 130 -15.81 -2.98 8.78
CA LEU A 130 -14.49 -2.45 8.45
C LEU A 130 -13.50 -2.65 9.58
N GLN A 131 -13.92 -2.39 10.82
CA GLN A 131 -13.10 -2.60 12.02
C GLN A 131 -12.60 -4.04 12.10
N LYS A 132 -13.52 -5.02 12.03
CA LYS A 132 -13.14 -6.45 12.03
C LYS A 132 -12.22 -6.82 10.87
N LYS A 133 -12.44 -6.23 9.69
CA LYS A 133 -11.61 -6.47 8.50
C LYS A 133 -10.17 -5.99 8.69
N ILE A 134 -9.97 -4.82 9.29
CA ILE A 134 -8.63 -4.23 9.45
C ILE A 134 -7.91 -4.69 10.73
N GLU A 135 -8.65 -5.16 11.74
CA GLU A 135 -8.09 -5.83 12.93
C GLU A 135 -7.63 -7.27 12.66
N ASN A 136 -8.04 -7.85 11.52
CA ASN A 136 -7.60 -9.17 11.12
C ASN A 136 -6.06 -9.22 10.99
N ILE A 137 -5.44 -10.22 11.62
CA ILE A 137 -3.98 -10.38 11.62
C ILE A 137 -3.39 -10.47 10.20
N GLU A 138 -4.08 -11.10 9.25
CA GLU A 138 -3.67 -11.15 7.85
C GLU A 138 -3.61 -9.74 7.23
N PHE A 139 -4.60 -8.89 7.52
CA PHE A 139 -4.62 -7.51 7.04
C PHE A 139 -3.46 -6.70 7.64
N ILE A 140 -3.22 -6.83 8.95
CA ILE A 140 -2.14 -6.12 9.65
C ILE A 140 -0.77 -6.55 9.10
N LEU A 141 -0.56 -7.85 8.89
CA LEU A 141 0.66 -8.37 8.29
C LEU A 141 0.86 -7.83 6.88
N LEU A 142 -0.18 -7.88 6.03
CA LEU A 142 -0.13 -7.34 4.68
C LEU A 142 0.12 -5.83 4.67
N LEU A 143 -0.45 -5.07 5.61
CA LEU A 143 -0.20 -3.64 5.76
C LEU A 143 1.28 -3.36 6.04
N CYS A 144 1.89 -4.12 6.94
CA CYS A 144 3.32 -3.99 7.26
C CYS A 144 4.22 -4.39 6.08
N VAL A 145 3.91 -5.50 5.42
CA VAL A 145 4.68 -6.01 4.27
C VAL A 145 4.60 -5.03 3.09
N TRP A 146 3.39 -4.65 2.68
CA TRP A 146 3.20 -3.75 1.55
C TRP A 146 3.77 -2.37 1.78
N GLU A 147 3.72 -1.87 3.02
CA GLU A 147 4.31 -0.57 3.32
C GLU A 147 5.84 -0.62 3.21
N ASN A 148 6.50 -1.68 3.68
CA ASN A 148 7.95 -1.86 3.51
C ASN A 148 8.36 -2.01 2.03
N ILE A 149 7.59 -2.79 1.25
CA ILE A 149 7.81 -2.94 -0.21
C ILE A 149 7.65 -1.58 -0.91
N LEU A 150 6.54 -0.89 -0.69
CA LEU A 150 6.26 0.36 -1.39
C LEU A 150 7.25 1.46 -1.00
N ARG A 151 7.66 1.51 0.27
CA ARG A 151 8.67 2.46 0.78
C ARG A 151 10.05 2.20 0.16
N SER A 152 10.50 0.96 0.10
CA SER A 152 11.82 0.61 -0.46
C SER A 152 11.95 0.91 -1.96
N VAL A 153 10.85 0.80 -2.71
CA VAL A 153 10.84 1.12 -4.15
C VAL A 153 10.67 2.64 -4.38
N GLN A 154 10.29 3.44 -3.37
CA GLN A 154 9.92 4.86 -3.54
C GLN A 154 11.07 5.75 -4.03
N PRO A 155 12.31 5.63 -3.50
CA PRO A 155 13.45 6.39 -4.00
C PRO A 155 13.72 6.13 -5.48
N VAL A 156 13.66 4.87 -5.92
CA VAL A 156 13.84 4.48 -7.33
C VAL A 156 12.79 5.16 -8.22
N SER A 157 11.51 5.17 -7.80
CA SER A 157 10.46 5.87 -8.58
C SER A 157 10.81 7.32 -8.82
N LYS A 158 11.18 8.02 -7.74
CA LYS A 158 11.44 9.46 -7.80
C LYS A 158 12.66 9.75 -8.65
N CYS A 159 13.70 8.91 -8.54
CA CYS A 159 14.88 9.01 -9.38
C CYS A 159 14.54 8.82 -10.87
N LEU A 160 13.77 7.78 -11.22
CA LEU A 160 13.38 7.49 -12.61
C LEU A 160 12.37 8.49 -13.21
N GLN A 161 11.71 9.30 -12.38
CA GLN A 161 10.76 10.33 -12.79
C GLN A 161 11.34 11.74 -12.76
N SER A 162 12.58 11.90 -12.25
CA SER A 162 13.27 13.19 -12.23
C SER A 162 13.55 13.66 -13.67
N ASN A 163 13.62 14.97 -13.89
CA ASN A 163 14.10 15.50 -15.17
C ASN A 163 15.61 15.30 -15.33
N ASP A 164 16.35 15.32 -14.21
CA ASP A 164 17.80 15.15 -14.16
C ASP A 164 18.16 13.71 -13.76
N ILE A 165 17.80 12.73 -14.59
CA ILE A 165 18.05 11.31 -14.27
C ILE A 165 19.55 11.00 -14.43
N ASN A 166 20.18 10.59 -13.33
CA ASN A 166 21.47 9.92 -13.38
C ASN A 166 21.25 8.40 -13.44
N ILE A 167 21.55 7.81 -14.60
CA ILE A 167 21.33 6.37 -14.86
C ILE A 167 22.14 5.50 -13.90
N GLN A 168 23.40 5.86 -13.61
CA GLN A 168 24.24 5.11 -12.67
C GLN A 168 23.62 5.08 -11.27
N ASN A 169 23.13 6.24 -10.81
CA ASN A 169 22.44 6.34 -9.52
C ASN A 169 21.14 5.51 -9.52
N ALA A 170 20.36 5.55 -10.61
CA ALA A 170 19.15 4.75 -10.74
C ALA A 170 19.45 3.24 -10.68
N CYS A 171 20.51 2.77 -11.36
CA CYS A 171 20.98 1.38 -11.30
C CYS A 171 21.42 0.99 -9.88
N ASN A 172 22.15 1.86 -9.19
CA ASN A 172 22.58 1.61 -7.81
C ASN A 172 21.38 1.52 -6.85
N LEU A 173 20.43 2.45 -6.96
CA LEU A 173 19.19 2.43 -6.16
C LEU A 173 18.36 1.18 -6.44
N LEU A 174 18.24 0.76 -7.70
CA LEU A 174 17.55 -0.48 -8.08
C LEU A 174 18.19 -1.71 -7.41
N LYS A 175 19.52 -1.84 -7.47
CA LYS A 175 20.25 -2.93 -6.81
C LYS A 175 20.03 -2.94 -5.30
N GLN A 176 20.07 -1.76 -4.67
CA GLN A 176 19.80 -1.63 -3.23
C GLN A 176 18.35 -2.01 -2.88
N THR A 177 17.38 -1.58 -3.69
CA THR A 177 15.97 -1.95 -3.51
C THR A 177 15.79 -3.47 -3.65
N ILE A 178 16.41 -4.11 -4.64
CA ILE A 178 16.36 -5.58 -4.81
C ILE A 178 16.90 -6.27 -3.55
N GLY A 179 18.10 -5.91 -3.09
CA GLY A 179 18.67 -6.50 -1.88
C GLY A 179 17.83 -6.23 -0.63
N THR A 180 17.15 -5.08 -0.55
CA THR A 180 16.20 -4.79 0.54
C THR A 180 14.99 -5.73 0.49
N LEU A 181 14.43 -5.96 -0.69
CA LEU A 181 13.27 -6.84 -0.88
C LEU A 181 13.63 -8.31 -0.63
N GLU A 182 14.81 -8.76 -1.04
CA GLU A 182 15.33 -10.11 -0.74
C GLU A 182 15.49 -10.31 0.77
N ASN A 183 16.12 -9.36 1.47
CA ASN A 183 16.24 -9.40 2.92
C ASN A 183 14.88 -9.40 3.64
N LEU A 184 13.89 -8.65 3.13
CA LEU A 184 12.53 -8.67 3.67
C LEU A 184 11.88 -10.04 3.50
N ARG A 185 12.06 -10.67 2.33
CA ARG A 185 11.56 -12.04 2.07
C ARG A 185 12.17 -13.05 3.04
N GLU A 186 13.49 -13.05 3.21
CA GLU A 186 14.17 -13.99 4.13
C GLU A 186 13.73 -13.80 5.59
N LYS A 187 13.59 -12.54 6.04
CA LYS A 187 13.08 -12.25 7.37
C LYS A 187 11.65 -12.78 7.56
N LEU A 188 10.77 -12.59 6.60
CA LEU A 188 9.39 -13.10 6.67
C LEU A 188 9.36 -14.63 6.70
N LEU A 189 10.17 -15.29 5.86
CA LEU A 189 10.27 -16.75 5.83
C LEU A 189 10.76 -17.31 7.17
N SER A 190 11.78 -16.69 7.78
CA SER A 190 12.30 -17.10 9.09
C SER A 190 11.22 -17.04 10.17
N VAL A 191 10.44 -15.95 10.22
CA VAL A 191 9.33 -15.80 11.18
C VAL A 191 8.25 -16.85 10.95
N THR A 192 7.92 -17.18 9.70
CA THR A 192 6.92 -18.22 9.40
C THR A 192 7.40 -19.61 9.79
N LEU A 193 8.69 -19.95 9.59
CA LEU A 193 9.26 -21.24 9.96
C LEU A 193 9.24 -21.46 11.48
N PHE A 194 9.52 -20.43 12.28
CA PHE A 194 9.41 -20.51 13.75
C PHE A 194 7.96 -20.71 14.23
N SER A 195 6.97 -20.24 13.47
CA SER A 195 5.54 -20.42 13.80
C SER A 195 4.95 -21.77 13.36
N THR A 196 5.61 -22.48 12.44
CA THR A 196 5.17 -23.79 11.92
C THR A 196 5.80 -24.99 12.61
N ASP A 197 6.56 -24.79 13.69
CA ASP A 197 7.07 -25.86 14.58
C ASP A 197 6.20 -25.99 15.86
N PRO A 198 5.02 -26.63 15.81
CA PRO A 198 4.21 -26.89 17.01
C PRO A 198 4.85 -27.91 17.97
N CYS A 199 5.98 -28.53 17.61
CA CYS A 199 6.58 -29.65 18.34
C CYS A 199 7.73 -29.29 19.29
N ARG A 200 8.14 -28.01 19.42
CA ARG A 200 9.26 -27.64 20.32
C ARG A 200 8.84 -27.11 21.70
N ASN A 201 7.55 -26.92 21.94
CA ASN A 201 7.01 -26.38 23.21
C ASN A 201 6.32 -27.42 24.12
N ARG A 202 6.56 -28.73 23.92
CA ARG A 202 6.19 -29.76 24.89
C ARG A 202 7.42 -30.32 25.59
N ASN A 203 8.01 -29.53 26.49
CA ASN A 203 8.97 -30.00 27.48
C ASN A 203 8.89 -29.15 28.77
N LEU A 204 7.68 -28.88 29.25
CA LEU A 204 7.47 -28.33 30.59
C LEU A 204 6.19 -28.94 31.20
N SER A 205 6.32 -30.15 31.75
CA SER A 205 5.57 -30.65 32.91
C SER A 205 5.99 -32.10 33.23
N LYS A 206 7.28 -32.25 33.58
CA LYS A 206 7.69 -33.20 34.62
C LYS A 206 8.25 -32.36 35.75
N CYS A 207 7.37 -31.89 36.61
CA CYS A 207 7.66 -31.56 38.01
C CYS A 207 6.38 -31.91 38.77
N THR A 208 6.57 -32.83 39.71
CA THR A 208 5.66 -33.30 40.76
C THR A 208 4.78 -32.23 41.37
#